data_AF-A0A7C7Z3N2-F1
#
_entry.id   AF-A0A7C7Z3N2-F1
#
_cell.length_a   1.000
_cell.length_b   1.000
_cell.length_c   1.000
_cell.angle_alpha   90.00
_cell.angle_beta   90.00
_cell.angle_gamma   90.00
#
_symmetry.space_group_name_H-M   'P 1'
#
loop_
_entity.id
_entity.type
_entity.pdbx_description
1 polymer ?
#
loop_
_entity_poly.entity_id
_entity_poly.type
_entity_poly.pdbx_seq_one_letter_code
_entity_poly.pdbx_strand_id
1 'polypeptide(L)'
;MKKLILTLLIFLVSSLPVKADDPLVLDPIIDHLRLAMEDDKELQYSLKRCAGLFLASGTALHKLVEENHPDAQQYVDWGEELMEYLAKYQIIVLDSNELTQEQFNKTYRKNIEEVQRMNRSYYARMSDNFSTSGTITENDVPLGDDVFTCMGFHEQIFGDQ
;
A
#
# COMPACT_ATOMS: atom_id res chain seq x y z
N MET A 1 19.08 18.64 -48.02
CA MET A 1 17.83 18.14 -47.42
C MET A 1 17.98 16.90 -46.53
N LYS A 2 19.16 16.24 -46.41
CA LYS A 2 19.33 15.09 -45.48
C LYS A 2 19.62 15.48 -44.01
N LYS A 3 20.17 16.67 -43.75
CA LYS A 3 20.48 17.13 -42.38
C LYS A 3 19.25 17.60 -41.58
N LEU A 4 18.19 18.04 -42.25
CA LEU A 4 16.98 18.56 -41.60
C LEU A 4 16.09 17.44 -41.01
N ILE A 5 16.11 16.24 -41.59
CA ILE A 5 15.30 15.12 -41.12
C ILE A 5 15.89 14.53 -39.83
N LEU A 6 17.22 14.51 -39.69
CA LEU A 6 17.87 13.96 -38.51
C LEU A 6 17.66 14.84 -37.26
N THR A 7 17.55 16.15 -37.42
CA THR A 7 17.29 17.07 -36.30
C THR A 7 15.84 16.99 -35.80
N LEU A 8 14.87 16.72 -36.69
CA LEU A 8 13.47 16.54 -36.30
C LEU A 8 13.24 15.25 -35.50
N LEU A 9 13.96 14.17 -35.81
CA LEU A 9 13.86 12.91 -35.06
C LEU A 9 14.40 13.01 -33.63
N ILE A 10 15.38 13.87 -33.37
CA ILE A 10 15.93 14.08 -32.02
C ILE A 10 15.01 14.98 -31.18
N PHE A 11 14.28 15.91 -31.81
CA PHE A 11 13.29 16.76 -31.13
C PHE A 11 11.98 16.03 -30.79
N LEU A 12 11.61 14.96 -31.49
CA LEU A 12 10.40 14.18 -31.18
C LEU A 12 10.56 13.21 -30.00
N VAL A 13 11.78 12.90 -29.57
CA VAL A 13 12.04 12.00 -28.42
C VAL A 13 12.11 12.79 -27.09
N SER A 14 12.06 14.11 -27.14
CA SER A 14 12.29 14.99 -25.97
C SER A 14 11.04 15.72 -25.45
N SER A 15 9.83 15.43 -25.96
CA SER A 15 8.63 16.21 -25.62
C SER A 15 7.65 15.58 -24.63
N LEU A 16 7.94 14.42 -24.03
CA LEU A 16 7.14 13.92 -22.91
C LEU A 16 8.09 13.35 -21.85
N PRO A 17 8.02 13.81 -20.58
CA PRO A 17 8.58 13.01 -19.51
C PRO A 17 7.81 11.70 -19.54
N VAL A 18 8.47 10.62 -19.95
CA VAL A 18 7.97 9.26 -19.69
C VAL A 18 8.06 9.11 -18.18
N LYS A 19 7.04 9.58 -17.46
CA LYS A 19 6.87 9.27 -16.04
C LYS A 19 6.66 7.76 -16.06
N ALA A 20 7.62 7.01 -15.54
CA ALA A 20 7.41 5.58 -15.34
C ALA A 20 6.12 5.44 -14.52
N ASP A 21 5.23 4.55 -14.94
CA ASP A 21 4.01 4.28 -14.20
C ASP A 21 4.39 3.92 -12.75
N ASP A 22 3.58 4.40 -11.80
CA ASP A 22 3.81 4.13 -10.39
C ASP A 22 3.89 2.60 -10.18
N PRO A 23 4.93 2.08 -9.50
CA PRO A 23 5.06 0.64 -9.26
C PRO A 23 3.80 0.01 -8.64
N LEU A 24 3.04 0.76 -7.84
CA LEU A 24 1.79 0.32 -7.23
C LEU A 24 0.64 0.20 -8.25
N VAL A 25 0.69 0.95 -9.36
CA VAL A 25 -0.26 0.82 -10.48
C VAL A 25 0.09 -0.38 -11.35
N LEU A 26 1.39 -0.62 -11.58
CA LEU A 26 1.86 -1.75 -12.38
C LEU A 26 1.66 -3.11 -11.71
N ASP A 27 1.49 -3.10 -10.39
CA ASP A 27 1.32 -4.28 -9.54
C ASP A 27 0.02 -4.12 -8.74
N PRO A 28 -1.19 -4.33 -9.30
CA PRO A 28 -2.44 -4.09 -8.57
C PRO A 28 -2.63 -5.06 -7.40
N ILE A 29 -3.01 -4.55 -6.22
CA ILE A 29 -3.08 -5.43 -5.04
C ILE A 29 -4.17 -6.51 -5.15
N ILE A 30 -5.22 -6.26 -5.93
CA ILE A 30 -6.31 -7.23 -6.16
C ILE A 30 -5.82 -8.56 -6.72
N ASP A 31 -4.76 -8.57 -7.53
CA ASP A 31 -4.23 -9.80 -8.10
C ASP A 31 -3.50 -10.64 -7.05
N HIS A 32 -2.84 -10.00 -6.09
CA HIS A 32 -2.24 -10.68 -4.93
C HIS A 32 -3.30 -11.16 -3.94
N LEU A 33 -4.32 -10.35 -3.68
CA LEU A 33 -5.42 -10.71 -2.77
C LEU A 33 -6.19 -11.94 -3.25
N ARG A 34 -6.37 -12.10 -4.56
CA ARG A 34 -6.98 -13.31 -5.15
C ARG A 34 -6.19 -14.58 -4.87
N LEU A 35 -4.86 -14.48 -4.79
CA LEU A 35 -3.96 -15.60 -4.56
C LEU A 35 -3.66 -15.82 -3.07
N ALA A 36 -3.95 -14.84 -2.21
CA ALA A 36 -3.66 -14.87 -0.78
C ALA A 36 -4.34 -16.02 -0.02
N MET A 37 -5.41 -16.61 -0.57
CA MET A 37 -6.05 -17.80 0.02
C MET A 37 -5.29 -19.10 -0.27
N GLU A 38 -4.42 -19.11 -1.29
CA GLU A 38 -3.77 -20.32 -1.80
C GLU A 38 -2.24 -20.28 -1.65
N ASP A 39 -1.64 -19.09 -1.51
CA ASP A 39 -0.19 -18.90 -1.39
C ASP A 39 0.16 -18.00 -0.19
N ASP A 40 0.90 -18.57 0.77
CA ASP A 40 1.38 -17.88 1.96
C ASP A 40 2.25 -16.64 1.66
N LYS A 41 2.97 -16.62 0.53
CA LYS A 41 3.77 -15.46 0.13
C LYS A 41 2.88 -14.32 -0.33
N GLU A 42 1.83 -14.65 -1.08
CA GLU A 42 0.84 -13.68 -1.56
C GLU A 42 0.02 -13.12 -0.41
N LEU A 43 -0.33 -13.97 0.57
CA LEU A 43 -0.94 -13.54 1.81
C LEU A 43 -0.05 -12.56 2.59
N GLN A 44 1.21 -12.93 2.80
CA GLN A 44 2.16 -12.06 3.52
C GLN A 44 2.40 -10.73 2.80
N TYR A 45 2.49 -10.74 1.47
CA TYR A 45 2.66 -9.53 0.68
C TYR A 45 1.42 -8.63 0.80
N SER A 46 0.23 -9.21 0.62
CA SER A 46 -1.05 -8.51 0.73
C SER A 46 -1.24 -7.88 2.10
N LEU A 47 -0.96 -8.61 3.18
CA LEU A 47 -1.02 -8.10 4.56
C LEU A 47 -0.09 -6.90 4.76
N LYS A 48 1.17 -6.98 4.31
CA LYS A 48 2.13 -5.88 4.42
C LYS A 48 1.69 -4.65 3.63
N ARG A 49 1.17 -4.88 2.41
CA ARG A 49 0.79 -3.80 1.50
C ARG A 49 -0.48 -3.10 1.96
N CYS A 50 -1.52 -3.84 2.37
CA CYS A 50 -2.72 -3.27 2.96
C CYS A 50 -2.43 -2.56 4.29
N ALA A 51 -1.58 -3.12 5.14
CA ALA A 51 -1.15 -2.43 6.36
C ALA A 51 -0.46 -1.09 6.04
N GLY A 52 0.45 -1.08 5.07
CA GLY A 52 1.12 0.14 4.62
C GLY A 52 0.15 1.16 4.05
N LEU A 53 -0.81 0.72 3.25
CA LEU A 53 -1.87 1.56 2.69
C LEU A 53 -2.72 2.21 3.77
N PHE A 54 -3.21 1.44 4.75
CA PHE A 54 -4.04 1.97 5.82
C PHE A 54 -3.30 2.95 6.72
N LEU A 55 -2.05 2.64 7.10
CA LEU A 55 -1.22 3.59 7.84
C LEU A 55 -0.99 4.89 7.05
N ALA A 56 -0.84 4.81 5.72
CA ALA A 56 -0.73 5.98 4.86
C ALA A 56 -2.06 6.75 4.81
N SER A 57 -3.20 6.08 4.66
CA SER A 57 -4.54 6.69 4.67
C SER A 57 -4.80 7.45 5.96
N GLY A 58 -4.56 6.84 7.12
CA GLY A 58 -4.72 7.50 8.42
C GLY A 58 -3.81 8.73 8.57
N THR A 59 -2.55 8.59 8.14
CA THR A 59 -1.61 9.73 8.14
C THR A 59 -2.05 10.85 7.19
N ALA A 60 -2.54 10.52 5.99
CA ALA A 60 -3.00 11.48 5.01
C ALA A 60 -4.25 12.22 5.48
N LEU A 61 -5.22 11.50 6.06
CA LEU A 61 -6.42 12.10 6.66
C LEU A 61 -6.03 13.11 7.75
N HIS A 62 -5.14 12.72 8.66
CA HIS A 62 -4.71 13.59 9.75
C HIS A 62 -3.88 14.81 9.31
N LYS A 63 -3.02 14.66 8.29
CA LYS A 63 -2.06 15.71 7.90
C LYS A 63 -2.50 16.59 6.74
N LEU A 64 -3.31 16.07 5.83
CA LEU A 64 -3.68 16.75 4.59
C LEU A 64 -5.09 17.29 4.64
N VAL A 65 -6.04 16.48 5.13
CA VAL A 65 -7.47 16.83 5.12
C VAL A 65 -7.83 17.68 6.32
N GLU A 66 -7.74 17.12 7.52
CA GLU A 66 -8.07 17.82 8.76
C GLU A 66 -7.29 17.23 9.94
N GLU A 67 -6.75 18.11 10.79
CA GLU A 67 -6.12 17.68 12.03
C GLU A 67 -7.16 16.97 12.91
N ASN A 68 -6.89 15.71 13.27
CA ASN A 68 -7.83 14.82 13.97
C ASN A 68 -9.09 14.44 13.17
N HIS A 69 -8.97 14.28 11.83
CA HIS A 69 -10.03 13.69 11.02
C HIS A 69 -10.60 12.41 11.68
N PRO A 70 -11.93 12.29 11.82
CA PRO A 70 -12.56 11.23 12.64
C PRO A 70 -12.15 9.81 12.22
N ASP A 71 -11.99 9.59 10.92
CA ASP A 71 -11.65 8.27 10.39
C ASP A 71 -10.15 7.96 10.43
N ALA A 72 -9.28 8.94 10.73
CA ALA A 72 -7.84 8.75 10.65
C ALA A 72 -7.34 7.63 11.59
N GLN A 73 -7.87 7.59 12.81
CA GLN A 73 -7.48 6.58 13.79
C GLN A 73 -7.92 5.18 13.36
N GLN A 74 -9.12 5.04 12.78
CA GLN A 74 -9.62 3.75 12.31
C GLN A 74 -8.68 3.11 11.27
N TYR A 75 -8.20 3.90 10.31
CA TYR A 75 -7.22 3.41 9.35
C TYR A 75 -5.88 3.05 9.99
N VAL A 76 -5.43 3.79 11.01
CA VAL A 76 -4.21 3.41 11.75
C VAL A 76 -4.41 2.06 12.43
N ASP A 77 -5.53 1.88 13.12
CA ASP A 77 -5.88 0.66 13.84
C ASP A 77 -5.92 -0.55 12.89
N TRP A 78 -6.59 -0.43 11.74
CA TRP A 78 -6.61 -1.50 10.72
C TRP A 78 -5.21 -1.86 10.21
N GLY A 79 -4.34 -0.87 10.05
CA GLY A 79 -2.94 -1.12 9.67
C GLY A 79 -2.16 -1.89 10.74
N GLU A 80 -2.36 -1.56 12.01
CA GLU A 80 -1.73 -2.24 13.14
C GLU A 80 -2.28 -3.66 13.35
N GLU A 81 -3.58 -3.86 13.18
CA GLU A 81 -4.25 -5.17 13.26
C GLU A 81 -3.70 -6.14 12.21
N LEU A 82 -3.56 -5.71 10.95
CA LEU A 82 -2.98 -6.54 9.89
C LEU A 82 -1.51 -6.89 10.17
N MET A 83 -0.75 -5.95 10.73
CA MET A 83 0.65 -6.17 11.13
C MET A 83 0.77 -7.18 12.26
N GLU A 84 -0.12 -7.10 13.26
CA GLU A 84 -0.19 -8.05 14.36
C GLU A 84 -0.58 -9.45 13.87
N TYR A 85 -1.62 -9.53 13.02
CA TYR A 85 -2.06 -10.77 12.42
C TYR A 85 -0.94 -11.43 11.62
N LEU A 86 -0.26 -10.67 10.75
CA LEU A 86 0.88 -11.15 9.96
C LEU A 86 1.97 -11.77 10.84
N ALA A 87 2.36 -11.08 11.92
CA ALA A 87 3.40 -11.58 12.82
C ALA A 87 2.97 -12.88 13.51
N LYS A 88 1.72 -12.96 13.99
CA LYS A 88 1.17 -14.18 14.60
C LYS A 88 1.11 -15.34 13.59
N TYR A 89 0.63 -15.07 12.38
CA TYR A 89 0.52 -16.04 11.30
C TYR A 89 1.88 -16.65 10.95
N GLN A 90 2.90 -15.81 10.73
CA GLN A 90 4.25 -16.28 10.42
C GLN A 90 4.82 -17.16 11.54
N ILE A 91 4.62 -16.80 12.81
CA ILE A 91 5.16 -17.57 13.94
C ILE A 91 4.47 -18.92 14.06
N ILE A 92 3.14 -18.92 14.07
CA ILE A 92 2.36 -20.11 14.40
C ILE A 92 2.25 -21.04 13.19
N VAL A 93 1.96 -20.48 12.01
CA VAL A 93 1.60 -21.26 10.82
C VAL A 93 2.84 -21.58 9.99
N LEU A 94 3.66 -20.58 9.67
CA LEU A 94 4.79 -20.78 8.75
C LEU A 94 6.01 -21.36 9.45
N ASP A 95 6.38 -20.80 10.60
CA ASP A 95 7.57 -21.21 11.34
C ASP A 95 7.29 -22.36 12.32
N SER A 96 6.02 -22.68 12.58
CA SER A 96 5.59 -23.70 13.55
C SER A 96 6.21 -23.49 14.95
N ASN A 97 6.34 -22.23 15.37
CA ASN A 97 6.94 -21.83 16.64
C ASN A 97 5.89 -21.45 17.68
N GLU A 98 6.27 -21.51 18.97
CA GLU A 98 5.46 -20.98 20.06
C GLU A 98 5.35 -19.45 19.97
N LEU A 99 4.13 -18.93 20.18
CA LEU A 99 3.88 -17.50 20.25
C LEU A 99 4.33 -16.94 21.61
N THR A 100 5.60 -16.55 21.69
CA THR A 100 6.16 -15.79 22.83
C THR A 100 6.29 -14.31 22.49
N GLN A 101 6.33 -13.45 23.51
CA GLN A 101 6.52 -12.01 23.32
C GLN A 101 7.83 -11.68 22.59
N GLU A 102 8.91 -12.41 22.89
CA GLU A 102 10.20 -12.22 22.24
C GLU A 102 10.11 -12.53 20.74
N GLN A 103 9.51 -13.67 20.39
CA GLN A 103 9.37 -14.09 19.01
C GLN A 103 8.41 -13.17 18.24
N PHE A 104 7.32 -12.74 18.88
CA PHE A 104 6.41 -11.73 18.35
C PHE A 104 7.13 -10.42 18.03
N ASN A 105 7.82 -9.83 19.02
CA ASN A 105 8.53 -8.56 18.83
C ASN A 105 9.58 -8.65 17.71
N LYS A 106 10.30 -9.77 17.64
CA LYS A 106 11.30 -10.01 16.59
C LYS A 106 10.65 -10.09 15.21
N THR A 107 9.56 -10.83 15.06
CA THR A 107 8.88 -11.04 13.78
C THR A 107 8.17 -9.76 13.32
N TYR A 108 7.46 -9.08 14.23
CA TYR A 108 6.82 -7.80 13.98
C TYR A 108 7.83 -6.75 13.46
N ARG A 109 9.00 -6.63 14.13
CA ARG A 109 10.07 -5.72 13.70
C ARG A 109 10.64 -6.06 12.33
N LYS A 110 10.69 -7.34 11.93
CA LYS A 110 11.13 -7.70 10.57
C LYS A 110 10.15 -7.23 9.50
N ASN A 111 8.85 -7.23 9.80
CA ASN A 111 7.83 -6.78 8.84
C ASN A 111 7.77 -5.25 8.73
N ILE A 112 8.17 -4.53 9.77
CA ILE A 112 8.02 -3.07 9.84
C ILE A 112 8.73 -2.33 8.70
N GLU A 113 9.89 -2.81 8.25
CA GLU A 113 10.69 -2.13 7.22
C GLU A 113 9.92 -2.06 5.89
N GLU A 114 9.31 -3.17 5.51
CA GLU A 114 8.55 -3.28 4.27
C GLU A 114 7.22 -2.55 4.36
N VAL A 115 6.52 -2.64 5.49
CA VAL A 115 5.27 -1.89 5.71
C VAL A 115 5.51 -0.39 5.72
N GLN A 116 6.62 0.07 6.31
CA GLN A 116 7.00 1.49 6.25
C GLN A 116 7.39 1.92 4.82
N ARG A 117 7.96 1.03 4.01
CA ARG A 117 8.22 1.31 2.59
C ARG A 117 6.90 1.51 1.83
N MET A 118 5.93 0.63 2.04
CA MET A 118 4.59 0.74 1.44
C MET A 118 3.87 2.01 1.91
N ASN A 119 3.88 2.30 3.21
CA ASN A 119 3.31 3.52 3.78
C ASN A 119 3.87 4.78 3.10
N ARG A 120 5.21 4.91 3.01
CA ARG A 120 5.84 6.06 2.34
C ARG A 120 5.39 6.20 0.88
N SER A 121 5.25 5.09 0.17
CA SER A 121 4.88 5.09 -1.26
C SER A 121 3.42 5.53 -1.44
N TYR A 122 2.50 4.95 -0.68
CA TYR A 122 1.08 5.33 -0.72
C TYR A 122 0.86 6.77 -0.22
N TYR A 123 1.53 7.19 0.85
CA TYR A 123 1.40 8.56 1.36
C TYR A 123 1.89 9.59 0.33
N ALA A 124 3.00 9.32 -0.37
CA ALA A 124 3.48 10.20 -1.42
C ALA A 124 2.44 10.37 -2.54
N ARG A 125 1.83 9.27 -3.00
CA ARG A 125 0.79 9.27 -4.02
C ARG A 125 -0.47 10.02 -3.56
N MET A 126 -0.92 9.76 -2.32
CA MET A 126 -2.02 10.47 -1.67
C MET A 126 -1.76 11.99 -1.56
N SER A 127 -0.54 12.38 -1.19
CA SER A 127 -0.12 13.78 -1.10
C SER A 127 -0.11 14.45 -2.47
N ASP A 128 0.39 13.76 -3.51
CA ASP A 128 0.38 14.26 -4.88
C ASP A 128 -1.06 14.49 -5.37
N ASN A 129 -1.95 13.52 -5.13
CA ASN A 129 -3.38 13.64 -5.44
C ASN A 129 -4.02 14.82 -4.71
N PHE A 130 -3.81 14.91 -3.39
CA PHE A 130 -4.38 15.99 -2.59
C PHE A 130 -3.89 17.37 -3.04
N SER A 131 -2.61 17.50 -3.37
CA SER A 131 -2.05 18.77 -3.88
C SER A 131 -2.66 19.19 -5.23
N THR A 132 -3.15 18.23 -6.01
CA THR A 132 -3.70 18.46 -7.35
C THR A 132 -5.20 18.70 -7.33
N SER A 133 -5.95 17.97 -6.50
CA SER A 133 -7.43 18.00 -6.51
C SER A 133 -8.10 18.27 -5.17
N GLY A 134 -7.34 18.39 -4.09
CA GLY A 134 -7.89 18.51 -2.73
C GLY A 134 -8.53 17.23 -2.20
N THR A 135 -8.32 16.10 -2.89
CA THR A 135 -8.88 14.79 -2.54
C THR A 135 -7.77 13.74 -2.55
N ILE A 136 -7.85 12.76 -1.66
CA ILE A 136 -6.77 11.80 -1.43
C ILE A 136 -6.77 10.66 -2.45
N THR A 137 -7.97 10.20 -2.84
CA THR A 137 -8.18 9.01 -3.69
C THR A 137 -9.13 9.26 -4.87
N GLU A 138 -10.02 10.27 -4.81
CA GLU A 138 -11.16 10.38 -5.75
C GLU A 138 -10.78 10.49 -7.24
N ASN A 139 -9.64 11.11 -7.55
CA ASN A 139 -9.16 11.26 -8.93
C ASN A 139 -8.12 10.21 -9.33
N ASP A 140 -7.91 9.22 -8.48
CA ASP A 140 -6.92 8.16 -8.65
C ASP A 140 -7.61 6.80 -8.46
N VAL A 141 -8.30 6.37 -9.52
CA VAL A 141 -9.12 5.15 -9.52
C VAL A 141 -8.34 3.94 -9.00
N PRO A 142 -7.10 3.64 -9.47
CA PRO A 142 -6.38 2.48 -8.93
C PRO A 142 -6.06 2.60 -7.43
N LEU A 143 -5.83 3.81 -6.90
CA LEU A 143 -5.64 3.98 -5.46
C LEU A 143 -6.95 3.77 -4.68
N GLY A 144 -8.07 4.26 -5.21
CA GLY A 144 -9.39 4.00 -4.66
C GLY A 144 -9.72 2.50 -4.61
N ASP A 145 -9.41 1.78 -5.70
CA ASP A 145 -9.59 0.33 -5.79
C ASP A 145 -8.69 -0.43 -4.79
N ASP A 146 -7.43 -0.02 -4.63
CA ASP A 146 -6.53 -0.57 -3.61
C ASP A 146 -7.11 -0.41 -2.20
N VAL A 147 -7.66 0.77 -1.86
CA VAL A 147 -8.29 1.02 -0.55
C VAL A 147 -9.50 0.11 -0.36
N PHE A 148 -10.40 0.09 -1.33
CA PHE A 148 -11.63 -0.71 -1.26
C PHE A 148 -11.34 -2.21 -1.11
N THR A 149 -10.39 -2.73 -1.88
CA THR A 149 -10.02 -4.14 -1.82
C THR A 149 -9.34 -4.52 -0.52
N CYS A 150 -8.47 -3.65 0.03
CA CYS A 150 -7.88 -3.86 1.35
C CYS A 150 -8.91 -3.82 2.48
N MET A 151 -9.93 -2.95 2.38
CA MET A 151 -11.03 -2.93 3.36
C MET A 151 -11.79 -4.25 3.36
N GLY A 152 -12.20 -4.73 2.18
CA GLY A 152 -12.87 -6.02 2.07
C GLY A 152 -12.01 -7.19 2.56
N PHE A 153 -10.69 -7.14 2.34
CA PHE A 153 -9.76 -8.14 2.85
C PHE A 153 -9.62 -8.10 4.38
N HIS A 154 -9.56 -6.91 4.97
CA HIS A 154 -9.57 -6.73 6.43
C HIS A 154 -10.85 -7.28 7.04
N GLU A 155 -12.01 -6.92 6.49
CA GLU A 155 -13.31 -7.42 6.94
C GLU A 155 -13.40 -8.95 6.86
N GLN A 156 -12.80 -9.59 5.85
CA GLN A 156 -12.76 -11.06 5.77
C GLN A 156 -11.92 -11.70 6.88
N ILE A 157 -10.89 -11.01 7.38
CA ILE A 157 -10.03 -11.52 8.46
C ILE A 157 -10.67 -11.27 9.84
N PHE A 158 -11.31 -10.12 10.04
CA PHE A 158 -11.73 -9.63 11.36
C PHE A 158 -13.24 -9.41 11.55
N GLY A 159 -14.04 -9.39 10.48
CA GLY A 159 -15.44 -8.95 10.47
C GLY A 159 -16.45 -9.90 11.12
N ASP A 160 -16.05 -11.13 11.46
CA ASP A 160 -16.90 -12.13 12.15
C ASP A 160 -16.61 -12.25 13.66
N GLN A 161 -16.12 -11.19 14.32
CA GLN A 161 -15.90 -11.16 15.78
C GLN A 161 -17.02 -10.47 16.58
#